data_AF-A0AAD9V4M8-F1
#
_entry.id   AF-A0AAD9V4M8-F1
#
_cell.length_a   1.000
_cell.length_b   1.000
_cell.length_c   1.000
_cell.angle_alpha   90.00
_cell.angle_beta   90.00
_cell.angle_gamma   90.00
#
_symmetry.space_group_name_H-M   'P 1'
#
loop_
_entity.id
_entity.type
_entity.pdbx_description
1 polymer ?
#
loop_
_entity_poly.entity_id
_entity_poly.type
_entity_poly.pdbx_seq_one_letter_code
_entity_poly.pdbx_strand_id
1 'polypeptide(L)'
;MPTQLRLGRSMPLLYLLWIGIVLGLCYWILHLSKPNTGVTCTKKLEDTLTATSKSKETGGRMENVSINESGARLHLVIQFPIFNPSLGLGEKGAKERQEEVIFCLQRNLLSPHIHTIHILCEDAHDVLFVKALNLSMDWKLVFQILGRRMTYKDAFQYASRNLLGKNTIIMNSDNYIHEGFEHLDENILADKTMYALTRREIAEEGRKCNYEDYCAVNYTYRGSHDAWVFRLMAPIASDILDKINYPQNYMGIEQVLIFYFKTSEGFTVKNPCRILKIVHRHCRNTRVKKDRYINGRRVDVILGIRSDKTPVELCHAPFSGL
;
A
#
# COMPACT_ATOMS: atom_id res chain seq x y z
N MET A 1 2.56 1.26 -80.05
CA MET A 1 1.17 1.03 -79.61
C MET A 1 1.09 1.39 -78.12
N PRO A 2 0.36 2.45 -77.71
CA PRO A 2 0.22 2.79 -76.30
C PRO A 2 -1.10 2.24 -75.74
N THR A 3 -1.00 1.60 -74.57
CA THR A 3 -2.12 1.02 -73.81
C THR A 3 -2.77 2.10 -72.95
N GLN A 4 -4.08 2.28 -73.15
CA GLN A 4 -4.95 3.22 -72.46
C GLN A 4 -5.15 2.86 -70.97
N LEU A 5 -5.01 3.87 -70.09
CA LEU A 5 -5.37 3.85 -68.67
C LEU A 5 -6.85 4.20 -68.49
N ARG A 6 -7.66 3.26 -67.98
CA ARG A 6 -9.04 3.54 -67.52
C ARG A 6 -9.03 3.90 -66.03
N LEU A 7 -9.36 5.15 -65.72
CA LEU A 7 -9.85 5.57 -64.40
C LEU A 7 -11.35 5.23 -64.28
N GLY A 8 -11.78 4.81 -63.09
CA GLY A 8 -13.19 4.78 -62.73
C GLY A 8 -13.54 3.75 -61.67
N ARG A 9 -13.34 4.07 -60.39
CA ARG A 9 -14.14 3.47 -59.30
C ARG A 9 -14.73 4.59 -58.46
N SER A 10 -16.04 4.72 -58.57
CA SER A 10 -16.90 5.53 -57.71
C SER A 10 -16.76 5.06 -56.26
N MET A 11 -16.44 5.96 -55.34
CA MET A 11 -16.54 5.69 -53.91
C MET A 11 -18.02 5.46 -53.53
N PRO A 12 -18.32 4.45 -52.71
CA PRO A 12 -19.68 4.17 -52.29
C PRO A 12 -20.20 5.27 -51.36
N LEU A 13 -21.38 5.79 -51.67
CA LEU A 13 -22.12 6.84 -50.95
C LEU A 13 -22.24 6.59 -49.43
N LEU A 14 -22.12 5.32 -49.00
CA LEU A 14 -22.13 4.91 -47.58
C LEU A 14 -20.94 5.46 -46.76
N TYR A 15 -19.79 5.73 -47.39
CA TYR A 15 -18.61 6.22 -46.66
C TYR A 15 -18.76 7.68 -46.22
N LEU A 16 -19.46 8.50 -47.03
CA LEU A 16 -19.73 9.90 -46.71
C LEU A 16 -20.80 10.04 -45.60
N LEU A 17 -21.76 9.11 -45.55
CA LEU A 17 -22.79 9.09 -44.50
C LEU A 17 -22.20 8.74 -43.12
N TRP A 18 -21.19 7.87 -43.08
CA TRP A 18 -20.50 7.51 -41.84
C TRP A 18 -19.65 8.65 -41.27
N ILE A 19 -18.97 9.42 -42.12
CA ILE A 19 -18.17 10.58 -41.69
C ILE A 19 -19.08 11.67 -41.10
N GLY A 20 -20.27 11.88 -41.67
CA GLY A 20 -21.23 12.87 -41.17
C GLY A 20 -21.73 12.55 -39.75
N ILE A 21 -22.01 11.28 -39.44
CA ILE A 21 -22.50 10.86 -38.12
C ILE A 21 -21.41 11.01 -37.05
N VAL A 22 -20.16 10.64 -37.36
CA VAL A 22 -19.04 10.75 -36.42
C VAL A 22 -18.72 12.22 -36.10
N LEU A 23 -18.74 13.10 -37.10
CA LEU A 23 -18.49 14.53 -36.88
C LEU A 23 -19.63 15.22 -36.11
N GLY A 24 -20.89 14.80 -36.33
CA GLY A 24 -22.04 15.30 -35.56
C GLY A 24 -21.99 14.94 -34.07
N LEU A 25 -21.58 13.71 -33.75
CA LEU A 25 -21.40 13.26 -32.35
C LEU A 25 -20.25 13.98 -31.64
N CYS A 26 -19.13 14.23 -32.34
CA CYS A 26 -18.01 15.00 -31.78
C CYS A 26 -18.39 16.46 -31.50
N TYR A 27 -19.17 17.10 -32.37
CA TYR A 27 -19.64 18.47 -32.15
C TYR A 27 -20.57 18.57 -30.94
N TRP A 28 -21.46 17.57 -30.73
CA TRP A 28 -22.38 17.56 -29.60
C TRP A 28 -21.67 17.37 -28.25
N ILE A 29 -20.63 16.54 -28.20
CA ILE A 29 -19.82 16.32 -26.99
C ILE A 29 -19.01 17.59 -26.61
N LEU A 30 -18.55 18.36 -27.61
CA LEU A 30 -17.80 19.61 -27.38
C LEU A 30 -18.69 20.79 -26.96
N HIS A 31 -20.02 20.65 -27.00
CA HIS A 31 -20.98 21.69 -26.60
C HIS A 31 -21.82 21.32 -25.36
N LEU A 32 -21.44 20.26 -24.64
CA LEU A 32 -21.94 20.03 -23.29
C LEU A 32 -21.36 21.08 -22.33
N SER A 33 -22.22 22.01 -21.90
CA SER A 33 -21.91 23.04 -20.91
C SER A 33 -21.30 22.45 -19.64
N LYS A 34 -20.17 23.01 -19.20
CA LYS A 34 -19.49 22.65 -17.95
C LYS A 34 -20.44 22.80 -16.76
N PRO A 35 -20.51 21.81 -15.85
CA PRO A 35 -21.20 21.98 -14.58
C PRO A 35 -20.43 22.99 -13.70
N ASN A 36 -21.18 23.96 -13.22
CA ASN A 36 -20.74 25.07 -12.39
C ASN A 36 -20.79 24.62 -10.93
N THR A 37 -19.65 24.32 -10.31
CA THR A 37 -19.59 24.04 -8.85
C THR A 37 -18.50 24.89 -8.21
N GLY A 38 -18.85 26.15 -7.96
CA GLY A 38 -18.20 26.94 -6.92
C GLY A 38 -18.74 26.51 -5.57
N VAL A 39 -17.92 25.84 -4.77
CA VAL A 39 -18.17 25.66 -3.33
C VAL A 39 -16.93 26.14 -2.59
N THR A 40 -17.02 27.37 -2.10
CA THR A 40 -16.15 27.95 -1.08
C THR A 40 -16.55 27.36 0.27
N CYS A 41 -15.61 26.71 0.96
CA CYS A 41 -15.80 26.32 2.35
C CYS A 41 -14.75 27.00 3.23
N THR A 42 -15.18 28.03 3.94
CA THR A 42 -14.50 28.59 5.10
C THR A 42 -15.27 28.12 6.34
N LYS A 43 -14.57 27.46 7.28
CA LYS A 43 -14.52 27.83 8.71
C LYS A 43 -13.84 26.74 9.54
N LYS A 44 -12.84 27.22 10.29
CA LYS A 44 -12.35 26.77 11.60
C LYS A 44 -13.35 25.92 12.40
N LEU A 45 -12.86 24.82 12.96
CA LEU A 45 -13.35 24.29 14.23
C LEU A 45 -12.15 23.75 15.01
N GLU A 46 -11.64 24.62 15.89
CA GLU A 46 -10.80 24.24 17.03
C GLU A 46 -11.70 23.90 18.22
N ASP A 47 -11.16 23.05 19.09
CA ASP A 47 -11.53 22.81 20.49
C ASP A 47 -12.76 21.95 20.79
N THR A 48 -12.53 20.74 21.29
CA THR A 48 -12.92 20.31 22.66
C THR A 48 -12.46 18.87 22.88
N LEU A 49 -11.30 18.67 23.53
CA LEU A 49 -10.98 17.42 24.22
C LEU A 49 -10.24 17.73 25.53
N THR A 50 -11.02 17.97 26.58
CA THR A 50 -10.58 17.89 27.98
C THR A 50 -11.22 16.65 28.59
N ALA A 51 -10.45 15.58 28.74
CA ALA A 51 -10.84 14.41 29.52
C ALA A 51 -9.83 14.22 30.67
N THR A 52 -10.28 14.57 31.86
CA THR A 52 -9.60 14.48 33.14
C THR A 52 -9.54 13.03 33.61
N SER A 53 -8.34 12.55 33.95
CA SER A 53 -8.11 11.24 34.56
C SER A 53 -8.55 11.22 36.03
N LYS A 54 -9.38 10.25 36.42
CA LYS A 54 -9.48 9.79 37.81
C LYS A 54 -9.49 8.28 37.87
N SER A 55 -8.43 7.74 38.46
CA SER A 55 -8.25 6.35 38.85
C SER A 55 -9.17 5.97 40.00
N LYS A 56 -9.79 4.79 39.92
CA LYS A 56 -10.16 3.99 41.09
C LYS A 56 -10.25 2.52 40.71
N GLU A 57 -9.35 1.72 41.26
CA GLU A 57 -9.43 0.26 41.28
C GLU A 57 -10.61 -0.18 42.16
N THR A 58 -11.32 -1.22 41.73
CA THR A 58 -11.83 -2.29 42.60
C THR A 58 -12.14 -3.51 41.73
N GLY A 59 -11.69 -4.67 42.20
CA GLY A 59 -11.81 -5.94 41.48
C GLY A 59 -13.25 -6.45 41.40
N GLY A 60 -13.54 -7.12 40.28
CA GLY A 60 -14.77 -7.84 40.05
C GLY A 60 -14.69 -8.60 38.74
N ARG A 61 -14.83 -9.93 38.84
CA ARG A 61 -15.43 -10.86 37.85
C ARG A 61 -15.08 -10.61 36.38
N MET A 62 -14.34 -11.54 35.76
CA MET A 62 -14.24 -11.64 34.30
C MET A 62 -15.63 -11.85 33.71
N GLU A 63 -16.34 -10.75 33.47
CA GLU A 63 -17.39 -10.68 32.48
C GLU A 63 -16.74 -10.88 31.13
N ASN A 64 -17.33 -11.77 30.34
CA ASN A 64 -17.00 -11.95 28.94
C ASN A 64 -17.10 -10.59 28.25
N VAL A 65 -15.95 -9.95 28.05
CA VAL A 65 -15.81 -8.75 27.23
C VAL A 65 -16.26 -9.18 25.85
N SER A 66 -17.48 -8.80 25.48
CA SER A 66 -17.93 -8.83 24.10
C SER A 66 -16.98 -7.92 23.32
N ILE A 67 -16.04 -8.54 22.59
CA ILE A 67 -15.17 -7.84 21.65
C ILE A 67 -16.12 -7.19 20.66
N ASN A 68 -16.19 -5.86 20.68
CA ASN A 68 -16.97 -5.12 19.73
C ASN A 68 -16.37 -5.40 18.33
N GLU A 69 -17.04 -6.25 17.54
CA GLU A 69 -16.57 -6.76 16.24
C GLU A 69 -16.47 -5.68 15.14
N SER A 70 -16.66 -4.40 15.49
CA SER A 70 -16.78 -3.27 14.57
C SER A 70 -15.44 -2.69 14.08
N GLY A 71 -14.35 -3.48 14.12
CA GLY A 71 -13.04 -3.08 13.60
C GLY A 71 -12.85 -3.54 12.16
N ALA A 72 -12.02 -2.83 11.39
CA ALA A 72 -11.76 -3.20 10.00
C ALA A 72 -11.20 -4.63 9.89
N ARG A 73 -11.83 -5.45 9.05
CA ARG A 73 -11.37 -6.80 8.69
C ARG A 73 -10.36 -6.71 7.56
N LEU A 74 -9.09 -6.56 7.89
CA LEU A 74 -8.00 -6.40 6.92
C LEU A 74 -7.54 -7.73 6.35
N HIS A 75 -7.32 -7.74 5.03
CA HIS A 75 -6.55 -8.74 4.33
C HIS A 75 -5.12 -8.23 4.16
N LEU A 76 -4.20 -8.81 4.92
CA LEU A 76 -2.78 -8.46 4.88
C LEU A 76 -2.09 -9.24 3.77
N VAL A 77 -1.43 -8.54 2.85
CA VAL A 77 -0.61 -9.11 1.77
C VAL A 77 0.86 -8.81 2.07
N ILE A 78 1.66 -9.86 2.20
CA ILE A 78 3.10 -9.76 2.49
C ILE A 78 3.89 -10.77 1.66
N GLN A 79 5.20 -10.54 1.58
CA GLN A 79 6.17 -11.62 1.34
C GLN A 79 6.87 -11.93 2.66
N PHE A 80 7.00 -13.21 3.02
CA PHE A 80 7.74 -13.62 4.22
C PHE A 80 9.17 -14.05 3.84
N PRO A 81 10.21 -13.26 4.15
CA PRO A 81 11.58 -13.60 3.78
C PRO A 81 12.18 -14.64 4.73
N ILE A 82 12.91 -15.60 4.16
CA ILE A 82 13.79 -16.50 4.91
C ILE A 82 15.21 -15.94 4.87
N PHE A 83 15.77 -15.63 6.04
CA PHE A 83 17.12 -15.08 6.15
C PHE A 83 18.15 -16.19 6.36
N ASN A 84 19.18 -16.21 5.50
CA ASN A 84 20.33 -17.09 5.64
C ASN A 84 21.64 -16.28 5.86
N PRO A 85 22.68 -16.89 6.47
CA PRO A 85 23.94 -16.21 6.75
C PRO A 85 24.65 -15.66 5.50
N SER A 86 24.46 -16.32 4.35
CA SER A 86 25.09 -15.95 3.07
C SER A 86 24.59 -14.64 2.45
N LEU A 87 23.52 -14.02 3.00
CA LEU A 87 23.05 -12.69 2.57
C LEU A 87 23.94 -11.52 3.04
N GLY A 88 25.16 -11.80 3.51
CA GLY A 88 26.07 -10.79 4.06
C GLY A 88 25.64 -10.29 5.45
N LEU A 89 24.77 -11.03 6.13
CA LEU A 89 24.30 -10.75 7.50
C LEU A 89 25.14 -11.48 8.56
N GLY A 90 25.84 -12.56 8.17
CA GLY A 90 26.41 -13.51 9.12
C GLY A 90 25.34 -14.29 9.87
N GLU A 91 25.73 -15.29 10.67
CA GLU A 91 24.79 -16.14 11.40
C GLU A 91 23.91 -15.36 12.36
N LYS A 92 24.54 -14.49 13.17
CA LYS A 92 23.85 -13.65 14.15
C LYS A 92 22.84 -12.72 13.48
N GLY A 93 23.24 -12.04 12.40
CA GLY A 93 22.36 -11.11 11.71
C GLY A 93 21.19 -11.81 11.02
N ALA A 94 21.43 -12.97 10.40
CA ALA A 94 20.37 -13.77 9.79
C ALA A 94 19.35 -14.24 10.84
N LYS A 95 19.83 -14.74 11.99
CA LYS A 95 18.97 -15.14 13.11
C LYS A 95 18.13 -13.98 13.65
N GLU A 96 18.76 -12.83 13.92
CA GLU A 96 18.05 -11.64 14.41
C GLU A 96 16.97 -11.15 13.44
N ARG A 97 17.26 -11.17 12.13
CA ARG A 97 16.28 -10.79 11.10
C ARG A 97 15.15 -11.80 10.97
N GLN A 98 15.45 -13.09 11.13
CA GLN A 98 14.43 -14.13 11.11
C GLN A 98 13.49 -14.02 12.32
N GLU A 99 14.03 -13.82 13.53
CA GLU A 99 13.26 -13.60 14.75
C GLU A 99 12.37 -12.34 14.68
N GLU A 100 12.87 -11.29 14.02
CA GLU A 100 12.13 -10.06 13.76
C GLU A 100 10.86 -10.33 12.93
N VAL A 101 10.99 -10.94 11.75
CA VAL A 101 9.85 -11.16 10.86
C VAL A 101 8.89 -12.24 11.38
N ILE A 102 9.39 -13.27 12.08
CA ILE A 102 8.56 -14.29 12.74
C ILE A 102 7.64 -13.63 13.77
N PHE A 103 8.18 -12.74 14.59
CA PHE A 103 7.38 -12.05 15.59
C PHE A 103 6.34 -11.14 14.96
N CYS A 104 6.70 -10.36 13.95
CA CYS A 104 5.75 -9.48 13.28
C CYS A 104 4.61 -10.28 12.65
N LEU A 105 4.91 -11.44 12.05
CA LEU A 105 3.89 -12.37 11.57
C LEU A 105 2.99 -12.86 12.72
N GLN A 106 3.55 -13.31 13.84
CA GLN A 106 2.77 -13.76 15.00
C GLN A 106 1.87 -12.66 15.57
N ARG A 107 2.37 -11.41 15.68
CA ARG A 107 1.58 -10.26 16.15
C ARG A 107 0.43 -9.95 15.21
N ASN A 108 0.66 -10.00 13.89
CA ASN A 108 -0.40 -9.81 12.90
C ASN A 108 -1.45 -10.93 12.97
N LEU A 109 -1.05 -12.20 13.17
CA LEU A 109 -2.00 -13.31 13.33
C LEU A 109 -2.93 -13.12 14.54
N LEU A 110 -2.38 -12.64 15.65
CA LEU A 110 -3.11 -12.38 16.89
C LEU A 110 -3.97 -11.10 16.83
N SER A 111 -3.74 -10.21 15.86
CA SER A 111 -4.50 -8.98 15.75
C SER A 111 -5.98 -9.27 15.43
N PRO A 112 -6.93 -8.68 16.17
CA PRO A 112 -8.35 -8.82 15.86
C PRO A 112 -8.73 -8.11 14.56
N HIS A 113 -7.92 -7.14 14.10
CA HIS A 113 -8.14 -6.41 12.85
C HIS A 113 -7.68 -7.18 11.61
N ILE A 114 -6.86 -8.23 11.77
CA ILE A 114 -6.42 -9.06 10.64
C ILE A 114 -7.37 -10.23 10.46
N HIS A 115 -8.04 -10.28 9.31
CA HIS A 115 -8.89 -11.39 8.90
C HIS A 115 -8.10 -12.52 8.26
N THR A 116 -7.23 -12.20 7.31
CA THR A 116 -6.42 -13.18 6.57
C THR A 116 -5.07 -12.58 6.25
N ILE A 117 -4.02 -13.39 6.32
CA ILE A 117 -2.67 -13.03 5.87
C ILE A 117 -2.35 -13.86 4.63
N HIS A 118 -2.21 -13.18 3.50
CA HIS A 118 -1.82 -13.74 2.22
C HIS A 118 -0.31 -13.59 2.05
N ILE A 119 0.40 -14.72 2.11
CA ILE A 119 1.86 -14.77 1.95
C ILE A 119 2.18 -15.16 0.52
N LEU A 120 2.74 -14.21 -0.21
CA LEU A 120 3.23 -14.39 -1.58
C LEU A 120 4.66 -14.93 -1.51
N CYS A 121 4.79 -16.23 -1.73
CA CYS A 121 6.00 -17.02 -1.53
C CYS A 121 6.83 -17.09 -2.81
N GLU A 122 8.15 -17.21 -2.68
CA GLU A 122 9.02 -17.49 -3.83
C GLU A 122 8.86 -18.95 -4.25
N ASP A 123 8.83 -19.89 -3.31
CA ASP A 123 8.67 -21.32 -3.60
C ASP A 123 7.90 -22.10 -2.51
N ALA A 124 7.88 -23.43 -2.63
CA ALA A 124 7.23 -24.31 -1.66
C ALA A 124 8.00 -24.45 -0.33
N HIS A 125 9.31 -24.21 -0.31
CA HIS A 125 10.10 -24.24 0.92
C HIS A 125 9.68 -23.12 1.87
N ASP A 126 9.35 -21.94 1.34
CA ASP A 126 8.80 -20.84 2.13
C ASP A 126 7.53 -21.26 2.90
N VAL A 127 6.63 -21.97 2.21
CA VAL A 127 5.38 -22.47 2.80
C VAL A 127 5.67 -23.47 3.91
N LEU A 128 6.57 -24.42 3.66
CA LEU A 128 6.96 -25.44 4.64
C LEU A 128 7.63 -24.81 5.86
N PHE A 129 8.51 -23.83 5.65
CA PHE A 129 9.19 -23.12 6.72
C PHE A 129 8.18 -22.41 7.63
N VAL A 130 7.26 -21.63 7.07
CA VAL A 130 6.26 -20.89 7.87
C VAL A 130 5.36 -21.85 8.64
N LYS A 131 4.91 -22.96 8.02
CA LYS A 131 4.10 -23.98 8.71
C LYS A 131 4.85 -24.64 9.87
N ALA A 132 6.16 -24.85 9.73
CA ALA A 132 6.99 -25.45 10.78
C ALA A 132 7.19 -24.54 12.01
N LEU A 133 6.88 -23.23 11.91
CA LEU A 133 6.99 -22.29 13.03
C LEU A 133 5.95 -22.54 14.14
N ASN A 134 4.89 -23.31 13.87
CA ASN A 134 3.82 -23.62 14.81
C ASN A 134 3.19 -22.35 15.43
N LEU A 135 2.83 -21.39 14.57
CA LEU A 135 2.28 -20.09 14.98
C LEU A 135 0.83 -20.22 15.47
N SER A 136 0.47 -19.42 16.47
CA SER A 136 -0.93 -19.33 16.90
C SER A 136 -1.77 -18.62 15.83
N MET A 137 -3.00 -19.11 15.63
CA MET A 137 -3.97 -18.59 14.65
C MET A 137 -3.52 -18.75 13.19
N ASP A 138 -2.68 -19.73 12.91
CA ASP A 138 -2.16 -20.05 11.56
C ASP A 138 -3.26 -20.37 10.53
N TRP A 139 -4.48 -20.71 10.96
CA TRP A 139 -5.66 -20.83 10.09
C TRP A 139 -5.98 -19.55 9.30
N LYS A 140 -5.46 -18.38 9.70
CA LYS A 140 -5.55 -17.13 8.94
C LYS A 140 -4.59 -17.06 7.74
N LEU A 141 -3.65 -18.00 7.60
CA LEU A 141 -2.62 -17.99 6.56
C LEU A 141 -3.14 -18.55 5.25
N VAL A 142 -2.90 -17.81 4.16
CA VAL A 142 -3.11 -18.26 2.78
C VAL A 142 -1.80 -18.08 2.03
N PHE A 143 -1.38 -19.11 1.29
CA PHE A 143 -0.11 -19.10 0.57
C PHE A 143 -0.34 -19.02 -0.94
N GLN A 144 0.42 -18.16 -1.61
CA GLN A 144 0.47 -18.06 -3.08
C GLN A 144 1.92 -18.14 -3.54
N ILE A 145 2.28 -19.18 -4.29
CA ILE A 145 3.64 -19.32 -4.85
C ILE A 145 3.74 -18.45 -6.12
N LEU A 146 4.80 -17.64 -6.20
CA LEU A 146 5.13 -16.78 -7.34
C LEU A 146 6.29 -17.31 -8.19
N GLY A 147 7.17 -18.13 -7.64
CA GLY A 147 8.40 -18.59 -8.31
C GLY A 147 9.56 -17.61 -8.24
N ARG A 148 9.39 -16.47 -7.56
CA ARG A 148 10.38 -15.39 -7.46
C ARG A 148 10.00 -14.38 -6.37
N ARG A 149 10.94 -13.50 -6.03
CA ARG A 149 10.70 -12.38 -5.12
C ARG A 149 9.51 -11.51 -5.53
N MET A 150 8.69 -11.14 -4.55
CA MET A 150 7.51 -10.32 -4.73
C MET A 150 7.86 -8.88 -5.13
N THR A 151 7.11 -8.34 -6.09
CA THR A 151 7.10 -6.93 -6.48
C THR A 151 5.79 -6.26 -6.07
N TYR A 152 5.73 -4.93 -6.11
CA TYR A 152 4.44 -4.24 -5.93
C TYR A 152 3.41 -4.62 -6.99
N LYS A 153 3.84 -4.88 -8.25
CA LYS A 153 2.96 -5.46 -9.28
C LYS A 153 2.25 -6.71 -8.78
N ASP A 154 2.98 -7.67 -8.19
CA ASP A 154 2.38 -8.93 -7.73
C ASP A 154 1.37 -8.70 -6.61
N ALA A 155 1.70 -7.86 -5.64
CA ALA A 155 0.83 -7.59 -4.49
C ALA A 155 -0.47 -6.89 -4.92
N PHE A 156 -0.38 -5.85 -5.76
CA PHE A 156 -1.57 -5.16 -6.28
C PHE A 156 -2.35 -6.00 -7.29
N GLN A 157 -1.69 -6.82 -8.11
CA GLN A 157 -2.36 -7.74 -9.01
C GLN A 157 -3.07 -8.87 -8.25
N TYR A 158 -2.47 -9.38 -7.18
CA TYR A 158 -3.10 -10.35 -6.29
C TYR A 158 -4.35 -9.76 -5.64
N ALA A 159 -4.27 -8.53 -5.12
CA ALA A 159 -5.41 -7.83 -4.56
C ALA A 159 -6.51 -7.59 -5.61
N SER A 160 -6.14 -7.16 -6.81
CA SER A 160 -7.07 -6.93 -7.94
C SER A 160 -7.83 -8.17 -8.37
N ARG A 161 -7.25 -9.37 -8.18
CA ARG A 161 -7.86 -10.65 -8.57
C ARG A 161 -8.66 -11.31 -7.45
N ASN A 162 -8.20 -11.18 -6.20
CA ASN A 162 -8.69 -12.02 -5.09
C ASN A 162 -9.37 -11.21 -3.97
N LEU A 163 -9.15 -9.90 -3.92
CA LEU A 163 -9.49 -9.04 -2.78
C LEU A 163 -10.31 -7.80 -3.17
N LEU A 164 -10.97 -7.82 -4.33
CA LEU A 164 -11.94 -6.76 -4.68
C LEU A 164 -13.01 -6.64 -3.60
N GLY A 165 -13.35 -5.39 -3.27
CA GLY A 165 -14.31 -5.06 -2.23
C GLY A 165 -13.85 -5.38 -0.81
N LYS A 166 -12.59 -5.76 -0.58
CA LYS A 166 -12.05 -6.06 0.76
C LYS A 166 -11.03 -5.01 1.18
N ASN A 167 -11.02 -4.66 2.47
CA ASN A 167 -9.98 -3.79 3.02
C ASN A 167 -8.65 -4.56 2.98
N THR A 168 -7.71 -4.05 2.21
CA THR A 168 -6.44 -4.71 1.95
C THR A 168 -5.32 -3.84 2.48
N ILE A 169 -4.32 -4.48 3.09
CA ILE A 169 -3.07 -3.84 3.47
C ILE A 169 -1.91 -4.61 2.84
N ILE A 170 -1.09 -3.94 2.02
CA ILE A 170 0.20 -4.46 1.57
C ILE A 170 1.25 -3.91 2.53
N MET A 171 2.05 -4.75 3.18
CA MET A 171 2.98 -4.31 4.23
C MET A 171 4.32 -5.04 4.18
N ASN A 172 5.39 -4.37 4.60
CA ASN A 172 6.69 -5.01 4.82
C ASN A 172 6.61 -6.03 5.99
N SER A 173 7.30 -7.16 5.87
CA SER A 173 7.19 -8.28 6.82
C SER A 173 7.77 -8.02 8.21
N ASP A 174 8.58 -6.97 8.36
CA ASP A 174 9.13 -6.51 9.63
C ASP A 174 8.24 -5.51 10.36
N ASN A 175 7.01 -5.31 9.87
CA ASN A 175 6.00 -4.47 10.50
C ASN A 175 4.80 -5.29 11.00
N TYR A 176 4.13 -4.80 12.03
CA TYR A 176 2.85 -5.34 12.50
C TYR A 176 1.82 -4.24 12.80
N ILE A 177 0.54 -4.61 12.65
CA ILE A 177 -0.60 -3.76 12.98
C ILE A 177 -0.68 -3.55 14.49
N HIS A 178 -0.85 -2.28 14.91
CA HIS A 178 -1.06 -1.89 16.30
C HIS A 178 -2.42 -1.17 16.44
N GLU A 179 -2.54 -0.30 17.44
CA GLU A 179 -3.75 0.50 17.72
C GLU A 179 -4.14 1.47 16.60
N GLY A 180 -5.42 1.89 16.65
CA GLY A 180 -6.05 2.86 15.78
C GLY A 180 -6.81 2.26 14.59
N PHE A 181 -6.62 0.98 14.29
CA PHE A 181 -7.32 0.30 13.20
C PHE A 181 -8.80 0.00 13.49
N GLU A 182 -9.22 0.13 14.75
CA GLU A 182 -10.61 0.26 15.18
C GLU A 182 -11.32 1.51 14.61
N HIS A 183 -10.57 2.53 14.18
CA HIS A 183 -11.10 3.75 13.57
C HIS A 183 -11.13 3.72 12.05
N LEU A 184 -10.73 2.60 11.42
CA LEU A 184 -10.68 2.51 9.97
C LEU A 184 -12.10 2.48 9.40
N ASP A 185 -12.51 3.57 8.75
CA ASP A 185 -13.77 3.63 7.99
C ASP A 185 -13.58 3.03 6.59
N GLU A 186 -14.30 1.95 6.33
CA GLU A 186 -14.23 1.23 5.06
C GLU A 186 -14.82 2.03 3.89
N ASN A 187 -15.74 2.97 4.15
CA ASN A 187 -16.36 3.79 3.12
C ASN A 187 -15.35 4.76 2.51
N ILE A 188 -14.46 5.31 3.34
CA ILE A 188 -13.39 6.22 2.88
C ILE A 188 -12.45 5.48 1.91
N LEU A 189 -12.09 4.23 2.23
CA LEU A 189 -11.23 3.42 1.37
C LEU A 189 -11.92 3.06 0.04
N ALA A 190 -13.23 2.86 0.03
CA ALA A 190 -14.00 2.54 -1.17
C ALA A 190 -14.02 3.70 -2.18
N ASP A 191 -13.95 4.95 -1.69
CA ASP A 191 -13.88 6.17 -2.52
C ASP A 191 -12.43 6.52 -2.92
N LYS A 192 -11.71 5.53 -3.45
CA LYS A 192 -10.32 5.66 -3.94
C LYS A 192 -9.39 6.38 -2.96
N THR A 193 -9.55 6.18 -1.65
CA THR A 193 -8.55 6.60 -0.67
C THR A 193 -7.56 5.47 -0.43
N MET A 194 -6.28 5.82 -0.43
CA MET A 194 -5.19 4.91 -0.07
C MET A 194 -4.36 5.54 1.06
N TYR A 195 -4.10 4.77 2.12
CA TYR A 195 -3.20 5.19 3.19
C TYR A 195 -1.81 4.62 2.96
N ALA A 196 -0.86 5.51 2.69
CA ALA A 196 0.58 5.22 2.69
C ALA A 196 1.10 5.43 4.11
N LEU A 197 1.26 4.36 4.88
CA LEU A 197 1.56 4.42 6.30
C LEU A 197 3.07 4.47 6.55
N THR A 198 3.49 5.52 7.26
CA THR A 198 4.77 5.54 7.97
C THR A 198 4.69 4.70 9.25
N ARG A 199 5.82 4.15 9.69
CA ARG A 199 5.92 3.25 10.84
C ARG A 199 6.35 3.94 12.12
N ARG A 200 5.97 3.34 13.25
CA ARG A 200 6.53 3.66 14.55
C ARG A 200 7.70 2.76 14.88
N GLU A 201 8.66 3.32 15.59
CA GLU A 201 9.78 2.59 16.17
C GLU A 201 9.52 2.50 17.68
N ILE A 202 8.71 1.51 18.11
CA ILE A 202 8.37 1.31 19.52
C ILE A 202 9.34 0.29 20.11
N ALA A 203 10.09 0.72 21.12
CA ALA A 203 10.88 -0.17 21.95
C ALA A 203 9.97 -1.11 22.76
N GLU A 204 10.11 -2.42 22.60
CA GLU A 204 9.54 -3.38 23.56
C GLU A 204 10.15 -3.12 24.95
N GLU A 205 9.37 -3.40 26.00
CA GLU A 205 9.81 -3.25 27.38
C GLU A 205 11.12 -4.02 27.62
N GLY A 206 12.16 -3.34 28.10
CA GLY A 206 13.50 -3.91 28.26
C GLY A 206 14.42 -3.84 27.02
N ARG A 207 13.94 -3.40 25.85
CA ARG A 207 14.73 -3.28 24.61
C ARG A 207 14.93 -1.81 24.22
N LYS A 208 16.04 -1.20 24.61
CA LYS A 208 16.40 0.16 24.12
C LYS A 208 16.80 0.09 22.63
N CYS A 209 15.93 0.58 21.75
CA CYS A 209 16.22 0.75 20.33
C CYS A 209 16.34 2.25 20.07
N ASN A 210 17.54 2.73 19.71
CA ASN A 210 17.80 4.14 19.44
C ASN A 210 17.35 4.53 18.02
N TYR A 211 16.07 4.33 17.71
CA TYR A 211 15.47 4.81 16.47
C TYR A 211 14.45 5.89 16.78
N GLU A 212 14.49 6.94 15.97
CA GLU A 212 13.51 8.02 16.01
C GLU A 212 12.14 7.47 15.58
N ASP A 213 11.08 7.76 16.35
CA ASP A 213 9.71 7.40 15.95
C ASP A 213 9.28 8.29 14.77
N TYR A 214 9.10 7.69 13.59
CA TYR A 214 8.79 8.42 12.36
C TYR A 214 7.35 8.94 12.30
N CYS A 215 6.54 8.66 13.34
CA CYS A 215 5.18 9.16 13.49
C CYS A 215 5.04 10.09 14.71
N ALA A 216 6.14 10.45 15.37
CA ALA A 216 6.11 11.36 16.51
C ALA A 216 5.54 12.73 16.12
N VAL A 217 4.96 13.43 17.10
CA VAL A 217 4.32 14.74 16.89
C VAL A 217 5.27 15.76 16.26
N ASN A 218 6.56 15.70 16.65
CA ASN A 218 7.60 16.61 16.18
C ASN A 218 8.46 16.02 15.05
N TYR A 219 8.11 14.85 14.51
CA TYR A 219 8.86 14.24 13.42
C TYR A 219 8.54 14.95 12.09
N THR A 220 9.59 15.32 11.35
CA THR A 220 9.47 15.87 10.00
C THR A 220 9.32 14.74 8.99
N TYR A 221 8.23 14.75 8.23
CA TYR A 221 7.97 13.75 7.17
C TYR A 221 9.17 13.60 6.20
N ARG A 222 9.59 12.35 5.95
CA ARG A 222 10.73 12.02 5.07
C ARG A 222 10.40 11.14 3.86
N GLY A 223 9.13 10.79 3.64
CA GLY A 223 8.73 9.96 2.49
C GLY A 223 9.01 8.47 2.62
N SER A 224 9.12 7.93 3.84
CA SER A 224 9.24 6.48 4.08
C SER A 224 7.88 5.90 4.44
N HIS A 225 7.45 4.87 3.71
CA HIS A 225 6.18 4.19 3.90
C HIS A 225 6.39 2.68 3.86
N ASP A 226 5.83 1.99 4.84
CA ASP A 226 6.04 0.54 5.00
C ASP A 226 4.75 -0.26 4.82
N ALA A 227 3.60 0.41 4.73
CA ALA A 227 2.34 -0.23 4.39
C ALA A 227 1.42 0.65 3.53
N TRP A 228 0.53 -0.01 2.79
CA TRP A 228 -0.46 0.60 1.90
C TRP A 228 -1.83 0.01 2.20
N VAL A 229 -2.72 0.79 2.80
CA VAL A 229 -4.10 0.38 3.13
C VAL A 229 -5.06 0.94 2.09
N PHE A 230 -5.91 0.11 1.51
CA PHE A 230 -6.83 0.50 0.44
C PHE A 230 -7.99 -0.50 0.32
N ARG A 231 -9.01 -0.14 -0.46
CA ARG A 231 -10.10 -1.03 -0.88
C ARG A 231 -10.32 -0.88 -2.38
N LEU A 232 -9.99 -1.91 -3.15
CA LEU A 232 -10.17 -1.88 -4.61
C LEU A 232 -11.62 -2.23 -4.95
N MET A 233 -12.32 -1.30 -5.60
CA MET A 233 -13.66 -1.56 -6.16
C MET A 233 -13.60 -2.05 -7.61
N ALA A 234 -12.46 -1.88 -8.26
CA ALA A 234 -12.13 -2.43 -9.58
C ALA A 234 -10.65 -2.83 -9.62
N PRO A 235 -10.24 -3.74 -10.51
CA PRO A 235 -8.82 -4.06 -10.73
C PRO A 235 -7.99 -2.83 -11.08
N ILE A 236 -6.74 -2.79 -10.63
CA ILE A 236 -5.75 -1.81 -11.08
C ILE A 236 -5.44 -2.02 -12.56
N ALA A 237 -5.31 -0.93 -13.32
CA ALA A 237 -5.05 -1.01 -14.75
C ALA A 237 -3.70 -1.69 -15.03
N SER A 238 -3.66 -2.52 -16.08
CA SER A 238 -2.50 -3.34 -16.41
C SER A 238 -1.24 -2.53 -16.71
N ASP A 239 -1.39 -1.37 -17.37
CA ASP A 239 -0.26 -0.50 -17.68
C ASP A 239 0.33 0.13 -16.41
N ILE A 240 -0.50 0.36 -15.38
CA ILE A 240 -0.05 0.83 -14.07
C ILE A 240 0.67 -0.28 -13.31
N LEU A 241 0.14 -1.50 -13.34
CA LEU A 241 0.80 -2.68 -12.78
C LEU A 241 2.22 -2.87 -13.36
N ASP A 242 2.40 -2.65 -14.66
CA ASP A 242 3.72 -2.75 -15.30
C ASP A 242 4.69 -1.64 -14.83
N LYS A 243 4.20 -0.43 -14.62
CA LYS A 243 5.01 0.71 -14.14
C LYS A 243 5.47 0.56 -12.68
N ILE A 244 4.83 -0.30 -11.89
CA ILE A 244 5.17 -0.55 -10.48
C ILE A 244 5.80 -1.94 -10.26
N ASN A 245 6.28 -2.59 -11.32
CA ASN A 245 6.90 -3.91 -11.28
C ASN A 245 8.32 -3.89 -10.69
N TYR A 246 8.44 -3.51 -9.42
CA TYR A 246 9.68 -3.44 -8.68
C TYR A 246 9.54 -4.08 -7.29
N PRO A 247 10.62 -4.67 -6.75
CA PRO A 247 10.65 -5.16 -5.36
C PRO A 247 10.35 -4.07 -4.34
N GLN A 248 9.71 -4.44 -3.23
CA GLN A 248 9.25 -3.49 -2.22
C GLN A 248 10.38 -2.69 -1.54
N ASN A 249 11.59 -3.23 -1.50
CA ASN A 249 12.72 -2.63 -0.79
C ASN A 249 13.55 -1.64 -1.66
N TYR A 250 13.17 -1.42 -2.92
CA TYR A 250 13.91 -0.53 -3.82
C TYR A 250 13.78 0.94 -3.40
N MET A 251 14.88 1.68 -3.46
CA MET A 251 14.88 3.08 -3.05
C MET A 251 14.03 3.93 -4.01
N GLY A 252 13.08 4.67 -3.44
CA GLY A 252 12.21 5.58 -4.17
C GLY A 252 10.95 4.94 -4.75
N ILE A 253 10.77 3.63 -4.58
CA ILE A 253 9.58 2.94 -5.06
C ILE A 253 8.29 3.50 -4.45
N GLU A 254 8.33 3.97 -3.21
CA GLU A 254 7.16 4.54 -2.53
C GLU A 254 6.67 5.81 -3.23
N GLN A 255 7.58 6.65 -3.73
CA GLN A 255 7.22 7.83 -4.52
C GLN A 255 6.63 7.46 -5.88
N VAL A 256 7.14 6.39 -6.51
CA VAL A 256 6.60 5.85 -7.77
C VAL A 256 5.16 5.38 -7.58
N LEU A 257 4.89 4.67 -6.48
CA LEU A 257 3.53 4.26 -6.14
C LEU A 257 2.62 5.46 -5.95
N ILE A 258 2.98 6.41 -5.08
CA ILE A 258 2.17 7.60 -4.81
C ILE A 258 1.86 8.36 -6.11
N PHE A 259 2.88 8.54 -6.96
CA PHE A 259 2.73 9.23 -8.24
C PHE A 259 1.71 8.56 -9.15
N TYR A 260 1.86 7.26 -9.43
CA TYR A 260 0.94 6.59 -10.35
C TYR A 260 -0.46 6.39 -9.76
N PHE A 261 -0.56 6.11 -8.46
CA PHE A 261 -1.87 5.99 -7.82
C PHE A 261 -2.64 7.31 -7.83
N LYS A 262 -1.97 8.45 -7.60
CA LYS A 262 -2.61 9.77 -7.71
C LYS A 262 -2.95 10.14 -9.15
N THR A 263 -1.97 10.04 -10.07
CA THR A 263 -2.08 10.63 -11.41
C THR A 263 -2.82 9.74 -12.41
N SER A 264 -2.75 8.43 -12.25
CA SER A 264 -3.28 7.48 -13.24
C SER A 264 -4.48 6.69 -12.73
N GLU A 265 -4.47 6.28 -11.45
CA GLU A 265 -5.59 5.55 -10.85
C GLU A 265 -6.61 6.47 -10.15
N GLY A 266 -6.26 7.75 -9.95
CA GLY A 266 -7.14 8.77 -9.36
C GLY A 266 -7.37 8.58 -7.85
N PHE A 267 -6.40 8.00 -7.14
CA PHE A 267 -6.47 7.85 -5.69
C PHE A 267 -6.12 9.14 -4.95
N THR A 268 -6.84 9.40 -3.87
CA THR A 268 -6.38 10.29 -2.81
C THR A 268 -5.44 9.51 -1.89
N VAL A 269 -4.15 9.86 -1.89
CA VAL A 269 -3.16 9.20 -1.02
C VAL A 269 -2.87 10.04 0.21
N LYS A 270 -3.14 9.46 1.38
CA LYS A 270 -3.01 10.07 2.72
C LYS A 270 -2.03 9.28 3.59
N ASN A 271 -1.59 9.87 4.70
CA ASN A 271 -0.72 9.19 5.68
C ASN A 271 -1.20 9.45 7.12
N PRO A 272 -2.21 8.70 7.60
CA PRO A 272 -2.73 8.82 8.95
C PRO A 272 -1.89 8.10 10.01
N CYS A 273 -0.56 8.05 9.89
CA CYS A 273 0.30 7.25 10.78
C CYS A 273 0.22 7.62 12.28
N ARG A 274 -0.32 8.79 12.59
CA ARG A 274 -0.59 9.22 13.97
C ARG A 274 -1.81 8.53 14.58
N ILE A 275 -2.75 8.13 13.72
CA ILE A 275 -4.00 7.44 14.05
C ILE A 275 -3.80 5.93 13.82
N LEU A 276 -3.53 5.51 12.58
CA LEU A 276 -3.33 4.10 12.20
C LEU A 276 -1.87 3.71 12.40
N LYS A 277 -1.58 2.97 13.46
CA LYS A 277 -0.19 2.69 13.85
C LYS A 277 0.24 1.31 13.37
N ILE A 278 1.28 1.29 12.53
CA ILE A 278 2.10 0.10 12.31
C ILE A 278 3.41 0.27 13.09
N VAL A 279 3.94 -0.84 13.61
CA VAL A 279 5.17 -0.84 14.39
C VAL A 279 6.21 -1.69 13.67
N HIS A 280 7.39 -1.11 13.50
CA HIS A 280 8.54 -1.76 12.93
C HIS A 280 9.39 -2.37 14.04
N ARG A 281 9.68 -3.67 13.94
CA ARG A 281 10.43 -4.37 14.99
C ARG A 281 11.92 -4.43 14.68
N HIS A 282 12.56 -3.27 14.51
CA HIS A 282 13.98 -3.25 14.17
C HIS A 282 14.80 -2.46 15.19
N CYS A 283 15.85 -3.08 15.72
CA CYS A 283 16.67 -2.46 16.77
C CYS A 283 18.17 -2.44 16.45
N ARG A 284 18.59 -3.05 15.34
CA ARG A 284 20.00 -3.14 14.93
C ARG A 284 20.10 -2.93 13.43
N ASN A 285 21.16 -2.29 12.96
CA ASN A 285 21.37 -2.03 11.53
C ASN A 285 21.84 -3.27 10.73
N THR A 286 21.16 -4.41 10.89
CA THR A 286 21.42 -5.67 10.17
C THR A 286 20.62 -5.69 8.87
N ARG A 287 20.90 -4.74 7.98
CA ARG A 287 20.22 -4.62 6.69
C ARG A 287 21.04 -5.25 5.58
N VAL A 288 20.38 -6.05 4.73
CA VAL A 288 20.93 -6.40 3.42
C VAL A 288 20.91 -5.13 2.56
N LYS A 289 22.07 -4.48 2.41
CA LYS A 289 22.18 -3.19 1.69
C LYS A 289 22.33 -3.36 0.18
N LYS A 290 22.76 -4.54 -0.27
CA LYS A 290 22.89 -4.86 -1.69
C LYS A 290 21.49 -4.87 -2.31
N ASP A 291 21.40 -4.43 -3.56
CA ASP A 291 20.20 -4.57 -4.41
C ASP A 291 19.00 -3.66 -4.08
N ARG A 292 19.22 -2.48 -3.49
CA ARG A 292 18.18 -1.45 -3.33
C ARG A 292 18.16 -0.37 -4.41
N TYR A 293 19.12 -0.41 -5.33
CA TYR A 293 19.30 0.56 -6.40
C TYR A 293 19.43 -0.18 -7.73
N ILE A 294 18.94 0.45 -8.80
CA ILE A 294 19.13 -0.05 -10.17
C ILE A 294 20.28 0.75 -10.77
N ASN A 295 21.40 0.08 -11.07
CA ASN A 295 22.62 0.72 -11.58
C ASN A 295 23.06 1.93 -10.73
N GLY A 296 22.98 1.80 -9.40
CA GLY A 296 23.33 2.86 -8.44
C GLY A 296 22.33 4.00 -8.32
N ARG A 297 21.20 3.96 -9.04
CA ARG A 297 20.16 5.00 -9.03
C ARG A 297 18.86 4.50 -8.42
N ARG A 298 18.10 5.45 -7.86
CA ARG A 298 16.75 5.21 -7.29
C ARG A 298 15.73 5.05 -8.41
N VAL A 299 14.64 4.32 -8.14
CA VAL A 299 13.62 4.00 -9.15
C VAL A 299 12.88 5.26 -9.61
N ASP A 300 12.45 6.10 -8.66
CA ASP A 300 11.80 7.40 -8.91
C ASP A 300 12.62 8.33 -9.81
N VAL A 301 13.95 8.29 -9.68
CA VAL A 301 14.88 9.07 -10.50
C VAL A 301 15.03 8.49 -11.91
N ILE A 302 15.10 7.16 -12.04
CA ILE A 302 15.21 6.50 -13.36
C ILE A 302 13.95 6.75 -14.19
N LEU A 303 12.79 6.72 -13.54
CA LEU A 303 11.49 6.96 -14.18
C LEU A 303 11.19 8.45 -14.42
N GLY A 304 12.08 9.37 -14.04
CA GLY A 304 11.86 10.81 -14.20
C GLY A 304 10.73 11.37 -13.31
N ILE A 305 10.23 10.59 -12.35
CA ILE A 305 9.16 10.99 -11.43
C ILE A 305 9.71 12.01 -10.44
N ARG A 306 10.92 11.80 -9.91
CA ARG A 306 11.59 12.79 -9.06
C ARG A 306 12.45 13.73 -9.91
N SER A 307 11.80 14.69 -10.56
CA SER A 307 12.44 15.77 -11.32
C SER A 307 12.16 17.13 -10.68
N ASP A 308 12.95 18.15 -11.05
CA ASP A 308 12.70 19.56 -10.72
C ASP A 308 11.34 20.06 -11.21
N LYS A 309 10.76 19.40 -12.22
CA LYS A 309 9.48 19.74 -12.83
C LYS A 309 8.28 19.01 -12.22
N THR A 310 8.52 17.94 -11.46
CA THR A 310 7.42 17.17 -10.88
C THR A 310 6.98 17.80 -9.57
N PRO A 311 5.70 18.19 -9.43
CA PRO A 311 5.20 18.72 -8.18
C PRO A 311 5.36 17.72 -7.02
N VAL A 312 5.92 18.19 -5.90
CA VAL A 312 6.29 17.36 -4.75
C VAL A 312 5.09 16.63 -4.16
N GLU A 313 3.93 17.28 -4.16
CA GLU A 313 2.66 16.74 -3.69
C GLU A 313 2.19 15.51 -4.48
N LEU A 314 2.63 15.33 -5.73
CA LEU A 314 2.32 14.15 -6.52
C LEU A 314 3.15 12.93 -6.11
N CYS A 315 4.30 13.16 -5.46
CA CYS A 315 5.21 12.08 -5.05
C CYS A 315 5.13 11.78 -3.55
N HIS A 316 4.55 12.69 -2.77
CA HIS A 316 4.53 12.62 -1.31
C HIS A 316 3.12 12.38 -0.75
N ALA A 317 3.09 11.76 0.43
CA ALA A 317 1.91 11.60 1.27
C ALA A 317 2.29 12.06 2.69
N PRO A 318 2.30 13.39 2.95
CA PRO A 318 2.64 13.93 4.27
C PRO A 318 1.60 13.51 5.30
N PHE A 319 1.94 13.64 6.58
CA PHE A 319 1.05 13.27 7.68
C PHE A 319 -0.31 13.97 7.58
N SER A 320 -1.38 13.20 7.75
CA SER A 320 -2.76 13.64 7.59
C SER A 320 -3.68 12.98 8.63
N GLY A 321 -4.95 13.39 8.65
CA GLY A 321 -6.03 12.58 9.22
C GLY A 321 -6.39 11.40 8.30
N LEU A 322 -7.46 10.69 8.68
CA LEU A 322 -8.14 9.71 7.83
C LEU A 322 -8.72 10.39 6.57
#